data_AF-A0A923VBP2-F1
#
_entry.id   AF-A0A923VBP2-F1
#
_cell.length_a   1.000
_cell.length_b   1.000
_cell.length_c   1.000
_cell.angle_alpha   90.00
_cell.angle_beta   90.00
_cell.angle_gamma   90.00
#
_symmetry.space_group_name_H-M   'P 1'
#
loop_
_entity.id
_entity.type
_entity.pdbx_description
1 polymer ?
#
loop_
_entity_poly.entity_id
_entity_poly.type
_entity_poly.pdbx_seq_one_letter_code
_entity_poly.pdbx_strand_id
1 'polypeptide(L)' 'MKKYLLPSLKLTLVLIVLCAVIYPLFIAAIAKLAPGGGKGETVSVNDKVVGYANIGQKFTNDKYFWSRPSAVDYNAA' A
#
# COMPACT_ATOMS: atom_id res chain seq x y z
N MET A 1 19.42 -27.06 27.36
CA MET A 1 18.37 -26.40 26.56
C MET A 1 17.70 -25.20 27.27
N LYS A 2 17.46 -25.23 28.58
CA LYS A 2 16.77 -24.13 29.31
C LYS A 2 17.56 -22.80 29.40
N LYS A 3 18.90 -22.83 29.32
CA LYS A 3 19.78 -21.65 29.46
C LYS A 3 19.51 -20.53 28.44
N TYR A 4 19.05 -20.89 27.23
CA TYR A 4 18.81 -19.94 26.15
C TYR A 4 17.35 -19.61 25.94
N LEU A 5 16.43 -20.22 26.69
CA LEU A 5 15.00 -20.03 26.47
C LEU A 5 14.57 -18.56 26.70
N LEU A 6 15.03 -17.95 27.80
CA LEU A 6 14.73 -16.55 28.11
C LEU A 6 15.44 -15.56 27.16
N PRO A 7 16.75 -15.70 26.87
CA PRO A 7 17.41 -14.89 25.84
C PRO A 7 16.73 -14.94 24.47
N SER A 8 16.37 -16.14 24.01
CA SER A 8 15.71 -16.31 22.71
C SER A 8 14.32 -15.67 22.69
N LEU A 9 13.52 -15.83 23.75
CA LEU A 9 12.20 -15.20 23.83
C LEU A 9 12.29 -13.67 23.82
N LYS A 10 13.25 -13.10 24.56
CA LYS A 10 13.49 -11.66 24.58
C LYS A 10 13.91 -11.15 23.21
N LEU A 11 14.83 -11.85 22.54
CA LEU A 11 15.27 -11.47 21.19
C LEU A 11 14.11 -11.52 20.19
N THR A 12 13.28 -12.57 20.24
CA THR A 12 12.09 -12.69 19.40
C THR A 12 11.14 -11.52 19.61
N LEU A 13 10.84 -11.16 20.87
CA LEU A 13 9.97 -10.02 21.17
C LEU A 13 10.56 -8.69 20.67
N VAL A 14 11.86 -8.47 20.86
CA VAL A 14 12.55 -7.28 20.36
C VAL A 14 12.46 -7.19 18.83
N LEU A 15 12.71 -8.30 18.13
CA LEU A 15 12.62 -8.33 16.67
C LEU A 15 11.19 -8.15 16.16
N ILE A 16 10.18 -8.68 16.86
CA ILE A 16 8.78 -8.42 16.53
C ILE A 16 8.48 -6.92 16.64
N VAL A 17 8.87 -6.28 17.75
CA VAL A 17 8.64 -4.84 17.92
C VAL A 17 9.40 -4.04 16.86
N LEU A 18 10.66 -4.39 16.59
CA LEU A 18 11.47 -3.70 15.60
C LEU A 18 10.88 -3.81 14.20
N CYS A 19 10.56 -5.03 13.75
CA CYS A 19 10.19 -5.31 12.36
C CYS A 19 8.70 -5.06 12.07
N ALA A 20 7.80 -5.27 13.04
CA ALA A 20 6.37 -5.13 12.83
C ALA A 20 5.81 -3.78 13.33
N VAL A 21 6.54 -3.06 14.19
CA VAL A 21 6.08 -1.78 14.74
C VAL A 21 7.00 -0.64 14.32
N ILE A 22 8.27 -0.67 14.75
CA ILE A 22 9.18 0.46 14.54
C ILE A 22 9.44 0.67 13.04
N TYR A 23 9.78 -0.39 12.32
CA TYR A 23 10.11 -0.31 10.90
C TYR A 23 8.92 0.19 10.04
N PRO A 24 7.71 -0.38 10.12
CA PRO A 24 6.59 0.10 9.32
C PRO A 24 6.17 1.54 9.65
N LEU A 25 6.20 1.93 10.93
CA LEU A 25 5.89 3.30 11.34
C LEU A 25 6.93 4.29 10.83
N PHE A 26 8.21 3.92 10.86
CA PHE A 26 9.28 4.75 10.33
C PHE A 26 9.12 4.98 8.82
N ILE A 27 8.87 3.91 8.07
CA ILE A 27 8.60 4.02 6.62
C ILE A 27 7.33 4.84 6.35
N ALA A 28 6.25 4.61 7.10
CA ALA A 28 5.01 5.37 6.95
C ALA A 28 5.19 6.87 7.26
N ALA A 29 6.03 7.21 8.23
CA ALA A 29 6.37 8.60 8.55
C ALA A 29 7.13 9.27 7.41
N ILE A 30 8.15 8.60 6.86
CA ILE A 30 8.91 9.11 5.71
C ILE A 30 8.00 9.25 4.48
N ALA A 31 7.10 8.29 4.24
CA ALA A 31 6.19 8.30 3.10
C ALA A 31 5.26 9.53 3.08
N LYS A 32 5.04 10.22 4.21
CA LYS A 32 4.31 11.50 4.25
C LYS A 32 4.95 12.60 3.41
N LEU A 33 6.25 12.53 3.15
CA LEU A 33 6.99 13.48 2.33
C LEU A 33 6.92 13.15 0.83
N ALA A 34 6.44 11.96 0.47
CA ALA A 34 6.27 11.56 -0.93
C ALA A 34 4.95 12.07 -1.52
N PRO A 35 4.82 12.17 -2.85
CA PRO A 35 3.54 12.41 -3.51
C PRO A 35 2.46 11.42 -3.05
N GLY A 36 1.26 11.91 -2.75
CA GLY A 36 0.19 11.10 -2.15
C GLY A 36 0.36 10.79 -0.66
N GLY A 37 1.47 11.18 -0.02
CA GLY A 37 1.67 11.08 1.44
C GLY A 37 1.62 9.63 1.96
N GLY A 38 2.14 8.69 1.17
CA GLY A 38 2.11 7.26 1.44
C GLY A 38 0.77 6.59 1.10
N LYS A 39 -0.19 7.34 0.55
CA LYS A 39 -1.43 6.81 -0.02
C LYS A 39 -1.32 6.79 -1.55
N GLY A 40 -2.26 6.11 -2.21
CA GLY A 40 -2.41 6.22 -3.67
C GLY A 40 -2.72 7.66 -4.08
N GLU A 41 -2.11 8.11 -5.18
CA GLU A 41 -2.36 9.43 -5.75
C GLU A 41 -3.74 9.46 -6.41
N THR A 42 -4.66 10.25 -5.85
CA THR A 42 -6.05 10.34 -6.31
C THR A 42 -6.22 11.30 -7.47
N VAL A 43 -7.05 10.95 -8.45
CA VAL A 43 -7.49 11.84 -9.52
C VAL A 43 -8.90 12.32 -9.20
N SER A 44 -9.13 13.64 -9.29
CA SER A 44 -10.42 14.27 -8.98
C SER A 44 -10.93 15.12 -10.13
N VAL A 45 -12.24 15.09 -10.34
CA VAL A 45 -12.97 15.92 -11.32
C VAL A 45 -14.18 16.51 -10.62
N ASN A 46 -14.35 17.84 -10.69
CA ASN A 46 -15.43 18.55 -9.99
C ASN A 46 -15.49 18.18 -8.49
N ASP A 47 -14.34 18.23 -7.81
CA ASP A 47 -14.17 17.89 -6.38
C ASP A 47 -14.56 16.47 -5.97
N LYS A 48 -14.83 15.58 -6.93
CA LYS A 48 -15.10 14.17 -6.71
C LYS A 48 -13.91 13.32 -7.11
N VAL A 49 -13.44 12.47 -6.21
CA VAL A 49 -12.43 11.45 -6.50
C VAL A 49 -13.03 10.44 -7.49
N VAL A 50 -12.40 10.30 -8.66
CA VAL A 50 -12.83 9.40 -9.75
C VAL A 50 -11.91 8.19 -9.91
N GLY A 51 -10.78 8.14 -9.20
CA GLY A 51 -9.84 7.02 -9.23
C GLY A 51 -8.46 7.38 -8.71
N TYR A 52 -7.48 6.56 -9.08
CA TYR A 52 -6.07 6.75 -8.74
C TYR A 52 -5.21 6.81 -10.00
N ALA A 53 -4.18 7.65 -9.99
CA ALA A 53 -3.33 7.92 -11.15
C ALA A 53 -2.69 6.64 -11.73
N ASN A 54 -2.38 5.67 -10.87
CA ASN A 54 -1.70 4.43 -11.22
C ASN A 54 -2.62 3.20 -11.28
N ILE A 55 -3.95 3.39 -11.22
CA ILE A 55 -4.92 2.30 -11.31
C ILE A 55 -5.74 2.47 -12.59
N GLY A 56 -5.63 1.48 -13.48
CA GLY A 56 -6.44 1.42 -14.69
C GLY A 56 -7.90 1.13 -14.38
N GLN A 57 -8.79 1.62 -15.23
CA GLN A 57 -10.23 1.36 -15.16
C GLN A 57 -10.71 0.69 -16.44
N LYS A 58 -11.85 0.01 -16.34
CA LYS A 58 -12.54 -0.54 -17.50
C LYS A 58 -13.28 0.59 -18.23
N PHE A 59 -12.85 0.89 -19.45
CA PHE A 59 -13.56 1.81 -20.35
C PHE A 59 -14.26 1.00 -21.44
N THR A 60 -15.59 1.14 -21.54
CA THR A 60 -16.44 0.42 -22.52
C THR A 60 -17.20 1.35 -23.46
N ASN A 61 -17.14 2.66 -23.24
CA ASN A 61 -17.82 3.65 -24.07
C ASN A 61 -16.88 4.11 -25.18
N ASP A 62 -17.39 4.19 -26.41
CA ASP A 62 -16.65 4.53 -27.63
C ASP A 62 -15.88 5.86 -27.58
N LYS A 63 -16.29 6.79 -26.71
CA LYS A 63 -15.60 8.07 -26.54
C LYS A 63 -14.27 7.99 -25.77
N TYR A 64 -13.95 6.84 -25.19
CA TYR A 64 -12.73 6.63 -24.41
C TYR A 64 -11.73 5.74 -25.14
N PHE A 65 -10.47 5.83 -24.73
CA PHE A 65 -9.45 4.87 -25.17
C PHE A 65 -9.73 3.48 -24.59
N TRP A 66 -9.48 2.47 -25.41
CA TRP A 66 -9.62 1.07 -25.01
C TRP A 66 -8.50 0.68 -24.05
N SER A 67 -8.88 0.22 -22.87
CA SER A 67 -7.95 -0.35 -21.90
C SER A 67 -7.45 -1.73 -22.37
N ARG A 68 -6.31 -2.18 -21.87
CA ARG A 68 -5.81 -3.55 -22.14
C ARG A 68 -6.80 -4.60 -21.60
N PRO A 69 -6.87 -5.82 -22.14
CA PRO A 69 -7.66 -6.87 -21.48
C PRO A 69 -7.13 -7.13 -20.06
N SER A 70 -8.04 -7.26 -19.09
CA SER A 70 -7.72 -7.63 -17.72
C SER A 70 -8.46 -8.90 -17.35
N ALA A 71 -7.72 -9.94 -16.94
CA ALA A 71 -8.31 -11.21 -16.50
C ALA A 71 -9.16 -11.07 -15.21
N VAL A 72 -8.89 -10.03 -14.41
CA VAL A 72 -9.60 -9.74 -13.15
C VAL A 72 -10.58 -8.56 -13.28
N ASP A 73 -10.96 -8.21 -14.51
CA ASP A 73 -11.90 -7.12 -14.80
C ASP A 73 -11.59 -5.78 -14.11
N TYR A 74 -10.30 -5.41 -14.03
CA TYR A 74 -9.86 -4.18 -13.36
C TYR A 74 -10.22 -4.07 -11.87
N ASN A 75 -10.53 -5.19 -11.21
CA ASN A 75 -10.77 -5.22 -9.77
C ASN A 75 -9.44 -5.10 -8.99
N ALA A 76 -9.30 -3.99 -8.26
CA ALA A 76 -8.11 -3.67 -7.45
C ALA A 76 -8.30 -3.92 -5.94
N ALA A 77 -9.42 -4.55 -5.54
CA ALA A 77 -9.77 -4.86 -4.16
C ALA A 77 -9.39 -6.30 -3.76
#